data_AF-A0A7X8GJN6-F1
#
_entry.id   AF-A0A7X8GJN6-F1
#
_cell.length_a   1.000
_cell.length_b   1.000
_cell.length_c   1.000
_cell.angle_alpha   90.00
_cell.angle_beta   90.00
_cell.angle_gamma   90.00
#
_symmetry.space_group_name_H-M   'P 1'
#
loop_
_entity.id
_entity.type
_entity.pdbx_description
1 polymer ?
#
loop_
_entity_poly.entity_id
_entity_poly.type
_entity_poly.pdbx_seq_one_letter_code
_entity_poly.pdbx_strand_id
1 'polypeptide(L)'
;MSIRDAQRDVRGVYEGGFYGQLVSGVVWLAAASVATWVSPSAAVLTLFFGGVLIFPLTTLALRLSGRAASLPAGHPMAGLAMQIAFTVPIGSSQSWRCSAVAATCSFRRAW
;
A
#
# COMPACT_ATOMS: atom_id res chain seq x y z
N MET A 1 -9.07 -17.52 -20.66
CA MET A 1 -8.01 -16.49 -20.65
C MET A 1 -6.71 -17.14 -20.18
N SER A 2 -5.58 -16.94 -20.87
CA SER A 2 -4.29 -17.42 -20.35
C SER A 2 -3.76 -16.50 -19.24
N ILE A 3 -2.85 -16.97 -18.39
CA ILE A 3 -2.21 -16.14 -17.35
C ILE A 3 -1.47 -14.94 -17.97
N ARG A 4 -0.82 -15.14 -19.13
CA ARG A 4 -0.09 -14.07 -19.82
C ARG A 4 -1.02 -12.96 -20.27
N ASP A 5 -2.19 -13.31 -20.80
CA ASP A 5 -3.22 -12.34 -21.18
C ASP A 5 -3.73 -11.60 -19.94
N ALA A 6 -4.01 -12.33 -18.85
CA ALA A 6 -4.48 -11.75 -17.60
C ALA A 6 -3.49 -10.72 -17.02
N GLN A 7 -2.18 -11.02 -17.09
CA GLN A 7 -1.13 -10.10 -16.65
C GLN A 7 -0.92 -8.93 -17.62
N ARG A 8 -1.17 -9.12 -18.92
CA ARG A 8 -1.12 -8.04 -19.91
C ARG A 8 -2.23 -7.03 -19.66
N ASP A 9 -3.45 -7.51 -19.38
CA ASP A 9 -4.61 -6.67 -19.08
C ASP A 9 -4.39 -5.85 -17.79
N VAL A 10 -3.87 -6.48 -16.73
CA VAL A 10 -3.46 -5.79 -15.50
C VAL A 10 -2.47 -4.66 -15.79
N ARG A 11 -1.43 -4.93 -16.59
CA ARG A 11 -0.43 -3.91 -16.96
C ARG A 11 -1.02 -2.78 -17.81
N GLY A 12 -1.98 -3.09 -18.69
CA GLY A 12 -2.64 -2.09 -19.53
C GLY A 12 -3.60 -1.18 -18.76
N VAL A 13 -4.37 -1.75 -17.82
CA VAL A 13 -5.32 -1.02 -16.97
C VAL A 13 -4.61 -0.16 -15.94
N TYR A 14 -3.61 -0.71 -15.25
CA TYR A 14 -2.89 0.00 -14.19
C TYR A 14 -1.60 0.70 -14.67
N GLU A 15 -1.39 0.82 -15.98
CA GLU A 15 -0.18 1.43 -16.58
C GLU A 15 1.13 0.90 -15.98
N GLY A 16 1.21 -0.42 -15.79
CA GLY A 16 2.36 -1.07 -15.16
C GLY A 16 2.61 -0.67 -13.69
N GLY A 17 1.69 0.04 -13.05
CA GLY A 17 1.79 0.52 -11.67
C GLY A 17 2.36 1.93 -11.52
N PHE A 18 2.51 2.69 -12.60
CA PHE A 18 3.10 4.05 -12.57
C PHE A 18 2.45 4.97 -11.53
N TYR A 19 1.12 5.12 -11.57
CA TYR A 19 0.41 5.99 -10.61
C TYR A 19 0.55 5.52 -9.16
N GLY A 20 0.63 4.21 -8.94
CA GLY A 20 0.85 3.67 -7.59
C GLY A 20 2.20 4.08 -7.02
N GLN A 21 3.26 4.04 -7.84
CA GLN A 21 4.59 4.50 -7.45
C GLN A 21 4.64 6.02 -7.25
N LEU A 22 4.00 6.79 -8.14
CA LEU A 22 3.91 8.24 -8.03
C LEU A 22 3.21 8.67 -6.73
N VAL A 23 2.03 8.12 -6.45
CA VAL A 23 1.26 8.43 -5.24
C VAL A 23 2.03 8.00 -3.98
N SER A 24 2.66 6.82 -3.99
CA SER A 24 3.48 6.36 -2.88
C SER A 24 4.66 7.31 -2.63
N GLY A 25 5.36 7.73 -3.68
CA GLY A 25 6.45 8.71 -3.58
C GLY A 25 5.98 10.03 -2.97
N VAL A 26 4.82 10.55 -3.38
CA VAL A 26 4.24 11.77 -2.81
C VAL A 26 3.92 11.60 -1.32
N VAL A 27 3.34 10.47 -0.91
CA VAL A 27 3.06 10.17 0.50
C VAL A 27 4.35 10.13 1.33
N TRP A 28 5.40 9.48 0.80
CA TRP A 28 6.70 9.42 1.46
C TRP A 28 7.37 10.79 1.56
N LEU A 29 7.32 11.61 0.51
CA LEU A 29 7.85 12.98 0.52
C LEU A 29 7.09 13.87 1.50
N ALA A 30 5.76 13.72 1.59
CA ALA A 30 4.95 14.43 2.57
C ALA A 30 5.36 14.04 4.00
N ALA A 31 5.50 12.75 4.28
CA ALA A 31 5.94 12.26 5.58
C ALA A 31 7.36 12.75 5.94
N ALA A 32 8.30 12.74 4.99
CA ALA A 32 9.65 13.25 5.20
C ALA A 32 9.66 14.76 5.50
N SER A 33 8.81 15.53 4.81
CA SER A 33 8.64 16.97 5.05
C SER A 33 8.09 17.24 6.46
N VAL A 34 7.06 16.48 6.87
CA VAL A 34 6.47 16.56 8.22
C VAL A 34 7.49 16.13 9.29
N ALA A 35 8.30 15.11 9.03
CA ALA A 35 9.36 14.68 9.95
C ALA A 35 10.42 15.78 10.15
N THR A 36 10.75 16.52 9.09
CA THR A 36 11.79 17.55 9.10
C THR A 36 11.31 18.86 9.75
N TRP A 37 10.05 19.23 9.56
CA TRP A 37 9.55 20.55 9.96
C TRP A 37 8.54 20.56 11.11
N VAL A 38 7.95 19.40 11.46
CA VAL A 38 6.88 19.34 12.47
C VAL A 38 7.30 18.46 13.64
N SER A 39 7.32 17.14 13.47
CA SER A 39 7.79 16.18 14.48
C SER A 39 7.83 14.76 13.90
N PRO A 40 8.65 13.86 14.47
CA PRO A 40 8.64 12.44 14.11
C PRO A 40 7.26 11.77 14.33
N SER A 41 6.57 12.07 15.42
CA SER A 41 5.25 11.49 15.70
C SER A 41 4.20 11.89 14.66
N ALA A 42 4.18 13.17 14.24
CA ALA A 42 3.30 13.62 13.17
C ALA A 42 3.61 12.96 11.82
N ALA A 43 4.89 12.65 11.54
CA ALA A 43 5.28 11.94 10.32
C ALA A 43 4.77 10.49 10.30
N VAL A 44 4.77 9.80 11.45
CA VAL A 44 4.18 8.45 11.56
C VAL A 44 2.69 8.48 11.26
N LEU A 45 1.95 9.46 11.81
CA LEU A 45 0.53 9.67 11.49
C LEU A 45 0.33 9.96 9.99
N THR A 46 1.22 10.76 9.40
CA THR A 46 1.20 11.06 7.95
C THR A 46 1.37 9.81 7.10
N LEU A 47 2.31 8.92 7.44
CA LEU A 47 2.48 7.63 6.75
C LEU A 47 1.29 6.70 6.96
N PHE A 48 0.73 6.67 8.16
CA PHE A 48 -0.42 5.83 8.46
C PHE A 48 -1.64 6.21 7.61
N PHE A 49 -2.06 7.48 7.68
CA PHE A 49 -3.19 7.95 6.88
C PHE A 49 -2.87 8.00 5.40
N GLY A 50 -1.65 8.40 5.03
CA GLY A 50 -1.18 8.38 3.66
C GLY A 50 -1.25 6.98 3.05
N GLY A 51 -0.82 5.95 3.78
CA GLY A 51 -0.88 4.55 3.38
C GLY A 51 -2.30 4.06 3.08
N VAL A 52 -3.27 4.42 3.94
CA VAL A 52 -4.69 4.14 3.71
C VAL A 52 -5.20 4.82 2.43
N LEU A 53 -4.69 6.03 2.14
CA LEU A 53 -5.08 6.81 0.98
C LEU A 53 -4.38 6.41 -0.34
N ILE A 54 -3.33 5.59 -0.31
CA ILE A 54 -2.59 5.21 -1.54
C ILE A 54 -3.53 4.60 -2.58
N PHE A 55 -4.37 3.63 -2.20
CA PHE A 55 -5.29 2.97 -3.13
C PHE A 55 -6.37 3.91 -3.72
N PRO A 56 -7.14 4.67 -2.91
CA PRO A 56 -8.13 5.59 -3.47
C PRO A 56 -7.49 6.71 -4.29
N LEU A 57 -6.33 7.24 -3.90
CA LEU A 57 -5.63 8.27 -4.68
C LEU A 57 -5.09 7.72 -6.00
N THR A 58 -4.56 6.50 -6.02
CA THR A 58 -4.11 5.85 -7.26
C THR A 58 -5.28 5.60 -8.20
N THR A 59 -6.41 5.13 -7.68
CA THR A 59 -7.64 4.92 -8.45
C THR A 59 -8.18 6.23 -9.00
N LEU A 60 -8.13 7.31 -8.21
CA LEU A 60 -8.52 8.64 -8.66
C LEU A 60 -7.60 9.15 -9.76
N ALA A 61 -6.27 9.01 -9.62
CA ALA A 61 -5.31 9.40 -10.65
C ALA A 61 -5.56 8.66 -11.98
N LEU A 62 -5.84 7.36 -11.93
CA LEU A 62 -6.21 6.56 -13.10
C LEU A 62 -7.53 7.02 -13.75
N ARG A 63 -8.53 7.42 -12.94
CA ARG A 63 -9.78 7.99 -13.47
C ARG A 63 -9.56 9.34 -14.15
N LEU A 64 -8.74 10.19 -13.53
CA LEU A 64 -8.41 11.50 -14.07
C LEU A 64 -7.58 11.42 -15.35
N SER A 65 -6.83 10.33 -15.58
CA SER A 65 -6.13 10.08 -16.85
C SER A 65 -7.05 9.57 -17.97
N GLY A 66 -8.37 9.47 -17.72
CA GLY A 66 -9.37 9.08 -18.73
C GLY A 66 -9.41 7.58 -19.02
N ARG A 67 -8.83 6.75 -18.14
CA ARG A 67 -8.72 5.30 -18.33
C ARG A 67 -9.59 4.52 -17.35
N ALA A 68 -9.79 3.24 -17.65
CA ALA A 68 -10.41 2.32 -16.71
C ALA A 68 -9.53 2.21 -15.45
N ALA A 69 -10.13 2.43 -14.28
CA ALA A 69 -9.43 2.38 -12.99
C ALA A 69 -9.60 1.05 -12.26
N SER A 70 -10.22 0.05 -12.91
CA SER A 70 -10.45 -1.28 -12.36
C SER A 70 -10.59 -2.32 -13.47
N LEU A 71 -10.25 -3.56 -13.15
CA LEU A 71 -10.51 -4.71 -14.01
C LEU A 71 -12.01 -5.03 -14.07
N PRO A 72 -12.51 -5.62 -15.17
CA PRO A 72 -13.88 -6.11 -15.26
C PRO A 72 -14.22 -7.14 -14.16
N ALA A 73 -15.48 -7.18 -13.76
CA ALA A 73 -15.97 -8.20 -12.83
C ALA A 73 -15.76 -9.61 -13.41
N GLY A 74 -15.28 -10.54 -12.59
CA GLY A 74 -14.94 -11.91 -13.01
C GLY A 74 -13.52 -12.08 -13.57
N HIS A 75 -12.71 -11.02 -13.67
CA HIS A 75 -11.32 -11.15 -14.08
C HIS A 75 -10.50 -11.93 -13.02
N PRO A 76 -9.73 -12.97 -13.41
CA PRO A 76 -9.07 -13.88 -12.47
C PRO A 76 -8.07 -13.18 -11.52
N MET A 77 -7.49 -12.06 -11.94
CA MET A 77 -6.54 -11.28 -11.13
C MET A 77 -7.22 -10.34 -10.11
N ALA A 78 -8.53 -10.09 -10.23
CA ALA A 78 -9.24 -9.21 -9.31
C ALA A 78 -9.31 -9.79 -7.88
N GLY A 79 -9.54 -11.11 -7.77
CA GLY A 79 -9.54 -11.81 -6.49
C GLY A 79 -8.17 -11.82 -5.81
N LEU A 80 -7.08 -11.95 -6.59
CA LEU A 80 -5.71 -11.90 -6.08
C LEU A 80 -5.38 -10.56 -5.43
N ALA A 81 -5.79 -9.45 -6.06
CA ALA A 81 -5.54 -8.12 -5.53
C ALA A 81 -6.21 -7.92 -4.17
N MET A 82 -7.46 -8.38 -4.01
CA MET A 82 -8.19 -8.33 -2.74
C MET A 82 -7.52 -9.19 -1.67
N GLN A 83 -7.02 -10.38 -2.04
CA GLN A 83 -6.32 -11.25 -1.10
C GLN A 83 -5.08 -10.55 -0.52
N ILE A 84 -4.27 -9.90 -1.35
CA ILE A 84 -3.09 -9.16 -0.85
C ILE A 84 -3.52 -7.97 0.02
N ALA A 85 -4.53 -7.22 -0.41
CA ALA A 85 -5.01 -6.02 0.28
C ALA A 85 -5.50 -6.32 1.71
N PHE A 86 -6.13 -7.47 1.96
CA PHE A 86 -6.63 -7.85 3.28
C PHE A 86 -5.69 -8.79 4.05
N THR A 87 -5.05 -9.75 3.38
CA THR A 87 -4.21 -10.73 4.07
C THR A 87 -2.92 -10.12 4.60
N VAL A 88 -2.30 -9.13 3.92
CA VAL A 88 -1.04 -8.53 4.40
C VAL A 88 -1.23 -7.72 5.69
N PRO A 89 -2.23 -6.82 5.81
CA PRO A 89 -2.51 -6.15 7.09
C PRO A 89 -2.85 -7.13 8.22
N ILE A 90 -3.64 -8.17 7.93
CA ILE A 90 -4.02 -9.17 8.93
C ILE A 90 -2.81 -9.99 9.38
N GLY A 91 -2.02 -10.52 8.44
CA GLY A 91 -0.85 -11.35 8.74
C GLY A 91 0.28 -10.58 9.41
N SER A 92 0.54 -9.34 8.98
CA SER A 92 1.52 -8.48 9.66
C SER A 92 1.08 -8.13 11.08
N SER A 93 -0.21 -7.94 11.35
CA SER A 93 -0.68 -7.71 12.73
C SER A 93 -0.38 -8.90 13.67
N GLN A 94 -0.41 -10.13 13.15
CA GLN A 94 -0.08 -11.34 13.91
C GLN A 94 1.44 -11.49 14.13
N SER A 95 2.26 -11.22 13.11
CA SER A 95 3.72 -11.27 13.29
C SER A 95 4.24 -10.14 14.19
N TRP A 96 3.68 -8.94 14.08
CA TRP A 96 4.00 -7.80 14.96
C TRP A 96 3.69 -8.10 16.42
N ARG A 97 2.62 -8.84 16.73
CA ARG A 97 2.34 -9.28 18.10
C ARG A 97 3.44 -10.20 18.64
N CYS A 98 3.97 -11.11 17.83
CA CYS A 98 5.09 -11.96 18.23
C CYS A 98 6.41 -11.18 18.36
N SER A 99 6.72 -10.28 17.43
CA SER A 99 7.95 -9.49 17.46
C SER A 99 7.95 -8.40 18.53
N ALA A 100 6.80 -7.77 18.82
CA ALA A 100 6.67 -6.80 19.91
C ALA A 100 6.85 -7.47 21.29
N VAL A 101 6.33 -8.69 21.48
CA VAL A 101 6.60 -9.48 22.70
C VAL A 101 8.07 -9.85 22.80
N ALA A 102 8.71 -10.25 21.70
CA ALA A 102 10.14 -10.56 21.68
C ALA A 102 11.02 -9.33 21.96
N ALA A 103 10.70 -8.16 21.39
CA ALA A 103 11.41 -6.90 21.64
C ALA A 103 11.25 -6.42 23.10
N THR A 104 10.06 -6.59 23.69
CA THR A 104 9.80 -6.25 25.10
C THR A 104 10.59 -7.18 26.05
N CYS A 105 10.74 -8.46 25.70
CA CYS A 105 11.54 -9.43 26.44
C CYS A 105 13.06 -9.18 26.33
N SER A 106 13.55 -8.65 25.20
CA SER A 106 14.95 -8.27 25.03
C SER A 106 15.30 -7.00 25.80
N PHE A 107 14.41 -5.99 25.82
CA PHE A 107 14.64 -4.74 26.54
C PHE A 107 14.64 -4.92 28.06
N ARG A 108 13.77 -5.80 28.61
CA ARG A 108 13.72 -6.10 30.06
C ARG A 108 14.91 -6.96 30.55
N ARG A 109 15.71 -7.53 29.65
CA ARG A 109 16.89 -8.33 30.00
C ARG A 109 18.20 -7.52 29.91
N ALA A 110 18.13 -6.29 29.42
CA ALA A 110 19.26 -5.38 29.26
C ALA A 110 19.30 -4.27 30.33
N TRP A 111 18.42 -4.33 31.33
CA TRP A 111 18.38 -3.48 32.52
C TRP A 111 18.18 -4.32 33.77
#